data_AF-L0GR60-F1
#
_entry.id   AF-L0GR60-F1
#
_cell.length_a   1.000
_cell.length_b   1.000
_cell.length_c   1.000
_cell.angle_alpha   90.00
_cell.angle_beta   90.00
_cell.angle_gamma   90.00
#
_symmetry.space_group_name_H-M   'P 1'
#
loop_
_entity.id
_entity.type
_entity.pdbx_description
1 polymer ?
#
loop_
_entity_poly.entity_id
_entity_poly.type
_entity_poly.pdbx_seq_one_letter_code
_entity_poly.pdbx_strand_id
1 'polypeptide(L)'
;MFDVSGLTDIPDGKALNELERKELILLQRGLGASCYDAGAVDGLIGRRTRTAYADLIDDLGLADVDVVHLSACSHLDARATLLREILKRPASTSKETKERIREACVFAGLGMPEQIAYALATADHETNHTFKPVREAYWVSNAEAWRKVNLSYWPYYGRGYVQLTHDYNYKLYSGIIGLDLLADPDAGLRHDVSLFVLVQGMKIGGFTRKPLEKYVSPGHVDFFNARRVINGLDKAQQIADLAQTYV
;
A
#
# COMPACT_ATOMS: atom_id res chain seq x y z
N MET A 1 -2.38 -7.25 -12.36
CA MET A 1 -2.24 -6.71 -10.98
C MET A 1 -3.57 -6.89 -10.28
N PHE A 2 -3.55 -7.21 -8.97
CA PHE A 2 -4.74 -7.37 -8.11
C PHE A 2 -5.77 -8.34 -8.69
N ASP A 3 -5.31 -9.41 -9.34
CA ASP A 3 -6.20 -10.41 -9.92
C ASP A 3 -6.79 -11.28 -8.81
N VAL A 4 -8.09 -11.12 -8.64
CA VAL A 4 -8.93 -11.86 -7.68
C VAL A 4 -10.02 -12.65 -8.41
N SER A 5 -9.84 -12.91 -9.71
CA SER A 5 -10.76 -13.72 -10.51
C SER A 5 -10.97 -15.08 -9.83
N GLY A 6 -12.24 -15.41 -9.56
CA GLY A 6 -12.63 -16.61 -8.83
C GLY A 6 -12.95 -16.39 -7.35
N LEU A 7 -12.77 -15.18 -6.81
CA LEU A 7 -13.18 -14.86 -5.43
C LEU A 7 -14.70 -15.00 -5.25
N THR A 8 -15.48 -14.63 -6.27
CA THR A 8 -16.95 -14.77 -6.30
C THR A 8 -17.43 -16.19 -6.59
N ASP A 9 -16.52 -17.11 -6.93
CA ASP A 9 -16.85 -18.52 -7.16
C ASP A 9 -16.79 -19.33 -5.84
N ILE A 10 -16.24 -18.74 -4.77
CA ILE A 10 -16.21 -19.35 -3.44
C ILE A 10 -17.65 -19.42 -2.91
N PRO A 11 -18.15 -20.61 -2.51
CA PRO A 11 -19.51 -20.76 -2.01
C PRO A 11 -19.79 -19.89 -0.78
N ASP A 12 -20.95 -19.23 -0.80
CA ASP A 12 -21.50 -18.53 0.37
C ASP A 12 -21.69 -19.50 1.54
N GLY A 13 -21.31 -19.09 2.74
CA GLY A 13 -21.36 -19.90 3.95
C GLY A 13 -20.24 -20.94 4.09
N LYS A 14 -19.30 -21.04 3.13
CA LYS A 14 -18.13 -21.92 3.28
C LYS A 14 -17.29 -21.46 4.47
N ALA A 15 -16.90 -22.39 5.34
CA ALA A 15 -16.09 -22.05 6.51
C ALA A 15 -14.73 -21.46 6.10
N LEU A 16 -14.34 -20.34 6.70
CA LEU A 16 -13.13 -19.59 6.36
C LEU A 16 -11.85 -20.44 6.55
N ASN A 17 -11.86 -21.35 7.52
CA ASN A 17 -10.77 -22.29 7.81
C ASN A 17 -10.71 -23.50 6.86
N GLU A 18 -11.75 -23.72 6.04
CA GLU A 18 -11.84 -24.80 5.05
C GLU A 18 -11.54 -24.31 3.63
N LEU A 19 -11.20 -23.03 3.47
CA LEU A 19 -10.75 -22.50 2.18
C LEU A 19 -9.47 -23.20 1.71
N GLU A 20 -9.48 -23.59 0.44
CA GLU A 20 -8.31 -24.12 -0.24
C GLU A 20 -7.23 -23.05 -0.34
N ARG A 21 -5.98 -23.49 -0.47
CA ARG A 21 -4.84 -22.57 -0.62
C ARG A 21 -5.04 -21.52 -1.72
N LYS A 22 -5.63 -21.90 -2.85
CA LYS A 22 -5.90 -20.99 -3.97
C LYS A 22 -6.96 -19.94 -3.62
N GLU A 23 -8.01 -20.32 -2.90
CA GLU A 23 -9.08 -19.43 -2.46
C GLU A 23 -8.56 -18.44 -1.42
N LEU A 24 -7.73 -18.91 -0.46
CA LEU A 24 -7.06 -18.06 0.51
C LEU A 24 -6.14 -17.02 -0.15
N ILE A 25 -5.41 -17.40 -1.21
CA ILE A 25 -4.58 -16.45 -1.98
C ILE A 25 -5.45 -15.35 -2.58
N LEU A 26 -6.60 -15.69 -3.18
CA LEU A 26 -7.53 -14.71 -3.76
C LEU A 26 -8.08 -13.79 -2.67
N LEU A 27 -8.52 -14.36 -1.53
CA LEU A 27 -9.05 -13.60 -0.40
C LEU A 27 -8.01 -12.65 0.19
N GLN A 28 -6.81 -13.14 0.52
CA GLN A 28 -5.71 -12.33 1.05
C GLN A 28 -5.32 -11.20 0.09
N ARG A 29 -5.31 -11.47 -1.22
CA ARG A 29 -5.04 -10.46 -2.24
C ARG A 29 -6.14 -9.40 -2.29
N GLY A 30 -7.40 -9.82 -2.29
CA GLY A 30 -8.55 -8.91 -2.29
C GLY A 30 -8.57 -8.00 -1.05
N LEU A 31 -8.34 -8.58 0.13
CA LEU A 31 -8.20 -7.84 1.39
C LEU A 31 -7.05 -6.81 1.31
N GLY A 32 -5.86 -7.24 0.90
CA GLY A 32 -4.70 -6.37 0.77
C GLY A 32 -4.91 -5.23 -0.24
N ALA A 33 -5.52 -5.52 -1.40
CA ALA A 33 -5.89 -4.53 -2.41
C ALA A 33 -6.92 -3.52 -1.86
N SER A 34 -7.79 -3.98 -0.96
CA SER A 34 -8.81 -3.16 -0.31
C SER A 34 -8.33 -2.41 0.93
N CYS A 35 -7.03 -2.50 1.26
CA CYS A 35 -6.38 -1.89 2.43
C CYS A 35 -6.75 -2.53 3.79
N TYR A 36 -7.16 -3.80 3.81
CA TYR A 36 -7.19 -4.61 5.03
C TYR A 36 -5.88 -5.37 5.21
N ASP A 37 -5.32 -5.38 6.42
CA ASP A 37 -4.00 -5.96 6.68
C ASP A 37 -4.03 -7.50 6.83
N ALA A 38 -4.23 -8.21 5.72
CA ALA A 38 -4.23 -9.68 5.71
C ALA A 38 -2.83 -10.31 5.88
N GLY A 39 -1.76 -9.50 5.86
CA GLY A 39 -0.38 -9.97 5.87
C GLY A 39 0.10 -10.47 4.51
N ALA A 40 0.96 -11.49 4.53
CA ALA A 40 1.50 -12.06 3.30
C ALA A 40 0.41 -12.83 2.53
N VAL A 41 0.45 -12.77 1.20
CA VAL A 41 -0.40 -13.59 0.33
C VAL A 41 0.28 -14.96 0.15
N ASP A 42 0.05 -15.86 1.11
CA ASP A 42 0.72 -17.17 1.21
C ASP A 42 -0.23 -18.37 1.07
N GLY A 43 -1.54 -18.12 1.08
CA GLY A 43 -2.59 -19.13 1.05
C GLY A 43 -2.77 -19.87 2.37
N LEU A 44 -2.38 -19.25 3.50
CA LEU A 44 -2.53 -19.80 4.85
C LEU A 44 -3.47 -18.94 5.70
N ILE A 45 -4.34 -19.58 6.49
CA ILE A 45 -5.28 -18.87 7.37
C ILE A 45 -4.64 -18.51 8.72
N GLY A 46 -3.91 -17.39 8.73
CA GLY A 46 -3.25 -16.84 9.92
C GLY A 46 -4.13 -15.87 10.73
N ARG A 47 -3.60 -15.37 11.86
CA ARG A 47 -4.27 -14.33 12.67
C ARG A 47 -4.57 -13.07 11.86
N ARG A 48 -3.61 -12.58 11.08
CA ARG A 48 -3.78 -11.36 10.27
C ARG A 48 -4.89 -11.51 9.24
N THR A 49 -4.92 -12.64 8.52
CA THR A 49 -5.99 -12.91 7.55
C THR A 49 -7.37 -12.97 8.22
N ARG A 50 -7.50 -13.64 9.38
CA ARG A 50 -8.77 -13.66 10.14
C ARG A 50 -9.19 -12.28 10.61
N THR A 51 -8.27 -11.50 11.19
CA THR A 51 -8.58 -10.14 11.66
C THR A 51 -8.97 -9.23 10.51
N ALA A 52 -8.21 -9.23 9.42
CA ALA A 52 -8.53 -8.44 8.22
C ALA A 52 -9.89 -8.81 7.61
N TYR A 53 -10.25 -10.10 7.63
CA TYR A 53 -11.57 -10.53 7.19
C TYR A 53 -12.67 -10.09 8.15
N ALA A 54 -12.46 -10.24 9.47
CA ALA A 54 -13.40 -9.78 10.48
C ALA A 54 -13.65 -8.26 10.40
N ASP A 55 -12.60 -7.45 10.20
CA ASP A 55 -12.72 -6.01 10.00
C ASP A 55 -13.59 -5.70 8.76
N LEU A 56 -13.40 -6.42 7.65
CA LEU A 56 -14.26 -6.29 6.46
C LEU A 56 -15.72 -6.66 6.74
N ILE A 57 -15.96 -7.74 7.49
CA ILE A 57 -17.32 -8.18 7.84
C ILE A 57 -18.01 -7.12 8.70
N ASP A 58 -17.31 -6.53 9.67
CA ASP A 58 -17.82 -5.42 10.50
C ASP A 58 -18.12 -4.18 9.64
N ASP A 59 -17.20 -3.76 8.78
CA ASP A 59 -17.37 -2.61 7.88
C ASP A 59 -18.55 -2.77 6.91
N LEU A 60 -18.88 -4.01 6.53
CA LEU A 60 -20.03 -4.33 5.67
C LEU A 60 -21.33 -4.58 6.45
N GLY A 61 -21.29 -4.56 7.79
CA GLY A 61 -22.45 -4.88 8.64
C GLY A 61 -22.93 -6.33 8.48
N LEU A 62 -22.00 -7.25 8.16
CA LEU A 62 -22.26 -8.68 8.03
C LEU A 62 -22.05 -9.36 9.39
N ALA A 63 -22.61 -10.56 9.57
CA ALA A 63 -22.68 -11.20 10.89
C ALA A 63 -21.48 -12.10 11.20
N ASP A 64 -21.44 -13.28 10.57
CA ASP A 64 -20.54 -14.37 10.95
C ASP A 64 -19.15 -14.22 10.31
N VAL A 65 -18.13 -13.98 11.14
CA VAL A 65 -16.74 -13.79 10.70
C VAL A 65 -16.02 -15.10 10.36
N ASP A 66 -16.60 -16.25 10.72
CA ASP A 66 -16.00 -17.57 10.54
C ASP A 66 -16.41 -18.25 9.22
N VAL A 67 -17.33 -17.64 8.47
CA VAL A 67 -17.78 -18.11 7.15
C VAL A 67 -17.55 -17.06 6.06
N VAL A 68 -17.40 -17.54 4.83
CA VAL A 68 -17.30 -16.67 3.67
C VAL A 68 -18.68 -16.13 3.28
N HIS A 69 -18.78 -14.82 3.14
CA HIS A 69 -19.94 -14.13 2.56
C HIS A 69 -19.69 -13.80 1.09
N LEU A 70 -20.59 -14.21 0.20
CA LEU A 70 -20.53 -13.85 -1.22
C LEU A 70 -20.53 -12.34 -1.43
N SER A 71 -21.29 -11.60 -0.61
CA SER A 71 -21.32 -10.13 -0.64
C SER A 71 -19.95 -9.50 -0.31
N ALA A 72 -19.21 -10.08 0.64
CA ALA A 72 -17.84 -9.65 0.96
C ALA A 72 -16.89 -9.97 -0.21
N CYS A 73 -17.00 -11.16 -0.82
CA CYS A 73 -16.24 -11.51 -2.01
C CYS A 73 -16.51 -10.57 -3.19
N SER A 74 -17.79 -10.29 -3.49
CA SER A 74 -18.19 -9.33 -4.52
C SER A 74 -17.70 -7.92 -4.23
N HIS A 75 -17.71 -7.49 -2.96
CA HIS A 75 -17.18 -6.21 -2.55
C HIS A 75 -15.67 -6.09 -2.82
N LEU A 76 -14.90 -7.12 -2.45
CA LEU A 76 -13.45 -7.15 -2.70
C LEU A 76 -13.12 -7.16 -4.20
N ASP A 77 -13.88 -7.91 -5.01
CA ASP A 77 -13.72 -7.92 -6.48
C ASP A 77 -14.02 -6.55 -7.10
N ALA A 78 -15.13 -5.92 -6.69
CA ALA A 78 -15.48 -4.57 -7.13
C ALA A 78 -14.42 -3.54 -6.75
N ARG A 79 -13.88 -3.62 -5.52
CA ARG A 79 -12.78 -2.77 -5.06
C ARG A 79 -11.49 -3.00 -5.84
N ALA A 80 -11.12 -4.25 -6.12
CA ALA A 80 -9.95 -4.56 -6.94
C ALA A 80 -10.09 -4.02 -8.37
N THR A 81 -11.30 -4.08 -8.93
CA THR A 81 -11.62 -3.47 -10.24
C THR A 81 -11.48 -1.96 -10.21
N LEU A 82 -12.08 -1.28 -9.24
CA LEU A 82 -11.94 0.17 -9.07
C LEU A 82 -10.47 0.59 -8.87
N LEU A 83 -9.72 -0.15 -8.06
CA LEU A 83 -8.30 0.12 -7.85
C LEU A 83 -7.50 0.04 -9.16
N ARG A 84 -7.75 -0.98 -9.99
CA ARG A 84 -7.12 -1.10 -11.32
C ARG A 84 -7.45 0.09 -12.21
N GLU A 85 -8.68 0.58 -12.19
CA GLU A 85 -9.10 1.79 -12.93
C GLU A 85 -8.40 3.05 -12.41
N ILE A 86 -8.19 3.15 -11.10
CA ILE A 86 -7.46 4.27 -10.51
C ILE A 86 -6.01 4.26 -10.96
N LEU A 87 -5.34 3.11 -10.82
CA LEU A 87 -3.89 2.97 -11.02
C LEU A 87 -3.47 2.92 -12.50
N LYS A 88 -4.32 2.44 -13.41
CA LYS A 88 -3.98 2.37 -14.84
C LYS A 88 -3.84 3.75 -15.50
N ARG A 89 -4.39 4.80 -14.86
CA ARG A 89 -4.36 6.16 -15.41
C ARG A 89 -2.94 6.71 -15.29
N PRO A 90 -2.27 7.04 -16.41
CA PRO A 90 -0.91 7.56 -16.34
C PRO A 90 -0.89 8.93 -15.65
N ALA A 91 0.27 9.26 -15.09
CA ALA A 91 0.60 10.60 -14.64
C ALA A 91 1.94 11.01 -15.27
N SER A 92 1.89 11.96 -16.19
CA SER A 92 3.05 12.47 -16.92
C SER A 92 3.59 13.78 -16.32
N THR A 93 2.75 14.47 -15.55
CA THR A 93 3.09 15.73 -14.85
C THR A 93 2.98 15.57 -13.33
N SER A 94 3.63 16.48 -12.60
CA SER A 94 3.49 16.52 -11.13
C SER A 94 2.05 16.83 -10.72
N LYS A 95 1.32 17.67 -11.48
CA LYS A 95 -0.11 17.95 -11.22
C LYS A 95 -0.97 16.70 -11.32
N GLU A 96 -0.80 15.93 -12.40
CA GLU A 96 -1.52 14.65 -12.57
C GLU A 96 -1.13 13.66 -11.46
N THR A 97 0.15 13.59 -11.11
CA THR A 97 0.63 12.68 -10.05
C THR A 97 -0.01 13.01 -8.70
N LYS A 98 -0.09 14.30 -8.33
CA LYS A 98 -0.76 14.75 -7.11
C LYS A 98 -2.24 14.36 -7.09
N GLU A 99 -2.92 14.45 -8.23
CA GLU A 99 -4.31 14.02 -8.34
C GLU A 99 -4.47 12.50 -8.20
N ARG A 100 -3.56 11.71 -8.80
CA ARG A 100 -3.55 10.25 -8.63
C ARG A 100 -3.30 9.85 -7.17
N ILE A 101 -2.40 10.55 -6.45
CA ILE A 101 -2.19 10.37 -5.01
C ILE A 101 -3.47 10.65 -4.23
N ARG A 102 -4.15 11.77 -4.50
CA ARG A 102 -5.43 12.12 -3.86
C ARG A 102 -6.48 11.03 -4.04
N GLU A 103 -6.71 10.59 -5.27
CA GLU A 103 -7.72 9.57 -5.57
C GLU A 103 -7.39 8.22 -4.91
N ALA A 104 -6.12 7.82 -4.91
CA ALA A 104 -5.68 6.62 -4.23
C ALA A 104 -5.87 6.72 -2.70
N CYS A 105 -5.54 7.87 -2.10
CA CYS A 105 -5.80 8.16 -0.69
C CYS A 105 -7.30 8.03 -0.36
N VAL A 106 -8.17 8.63 -1.16
CA VAL A 106 -9.63 8.52 -0.98
C VAL A 106 -10.09 7.06 -1.09
N PHE A 107 -9.60 6.31 -2.08
CA PHE A 107 -9.92 4.87 -2.22
C PHE A 107 -9.51 4.05 -0.98
N ALA A 108 -8.36 4.37 -0.39
CA ALA A 108 -7.83 3.71 0.80
C ALA A 108 -8.50 4.18 2.11
N GLY A 109 -9.46 5.11 2.06
CA GLY A 109 -10.09 5.67 3.25
C GLY A 109 -9.23 6.70 3.97
N LEU A 110 -8.23 7.29 3.31
CA LEU A 110 -7.43 8.42 3.78
C LEU A 110 -7.94 9.73 3.15
N GLY A 111 -9.21 10.06 3.38
CA GLY A 111 -9.92 11.12 2.66
C GLY A 111 -9.82 12.52 3.25
N MET A 112 -9.29 12.68 4.48
CA MET A 112 -9.15 14.01 5.08
C MET A 112 -8.12 14.85 4.30
N PRO A 113 -8.35 16.17 4.12
CA PRO A 113 -7.38 17.06 3.48
C PRO A 113 -5.97 16.91 4.06
N GLU A 114 -5.85 16.80 5.39
CA GLU A 114 -4.59 16.66 6.10
C GLU A 114 -3.90 15.32 5.85
N GLN A 115 -4.66 14.23 5.72
CA GLN A 115 -4.12 12.91 5.38
C GLN A 115 -3.55 12.91 3.96
N ILE A 116 -4.30 13.49 3.02
CA ILE A 116 -3.86 13.65 1.62
C ILE A 116 -2.62 14.56 1.57
N ALA A 117 -2.64 15.67 2.30
CA ALA A 117 -1.53 16.62 2.37
C ALA A 117 -0.23 15.94 2.84
N TYR A 118 -0.32 15.07 3.85
CA TYR A 118 0.83 14.32 4.34
C TYR A 118 1.35 13.29 3.31
N ALA A 119 0.46 12.60 2.59
CA ALA A 119 0.84 11.69 1.52
C ALA A 119 1.56 12.42 0.36
N LEU A 120 1.04 13.61 -0.01
CA LEU A 120 1.66 14.48 -1.02
C LEU A 120 3.03 14.97 -0.57
N ALA A 121 3.16 15.48 0.66
CA ALA A 121 4.43 15.96 1.20
C ALA A 121 5.49 14.85 1.29
N THR A 122 5.08 13.63 1.64
CA THR A 122 5.99 12.48 1.62
C THR A 122 6.49 12.20 0.20
N ALA A 123 5.60 12.07 -0.78
CA ALA A 123 6.00 11.81 -2.16
C ALA A 123 6.86 12.96 -2.74
N ASP A 124 6.54 14.21 -2.39
CA ASP A 124 7.28 15.40 -2.76
C ASP A 124 8.73 15.33 -2.24
N HIS A 125 8.89 15.12 -0.93
CA HIS A 125 10.19 14.99 -0.28
C HIS A 125 11.03 13.85 -0.84
N GLU A 126 10.47 12.64 -0.90
CA GLU A 126 11.19 11.42 -1.28
C GLU A 126 11.56 11.40 -2.77
N THR A 127 10.90 12.20 -3.61
CA THR A 127 11.19 12.31 -5.05
C THR A 127 11.94 13.59 -5.43
N ASN A 128 12.50 14.31 -4.45
CA ASN A 128 13.20 15.57 -4.64
C ASN A 128 12.36 16.57 -5.48
N HIS A 129 11.09 16.72 -5.11
CA HIS A 129 10.10 17.62 -5.72
C HIS A 129 9.66 17.32 -7.15
N THR A 130 10.11 16.21 -7.72
CA THR A 130 9.78 15.86 -9.12
C THR A 130 8.43 15.16 -9.26
N PHE A 131 7.94 14.50 -8.19
CA PHE A 131 6.81 13.57 -8.25
C PHE A 131 7.03 12.42 -9.26
N LYS A 132 8.30 12.06 -9.52
CA LYS A 132 8.67 10.89 -10.31
C LYS A 132 9.23 9.81 -9.38
N PRO A 133 8.79 8.56 -9.46
CA PRO A 133 9.42 7.44 -8.75
C PRO A 133 10.93 7.43 -8.93
N VAL A 134 11.71 7.41 -7.85
CA VAL A 134 13.17 7.43 -7.90
C VAL A 134 13.79 6.17 -7.31
N ARG A 135 15.01 5.86 -7.76
CA ARG A 135 15.88 4.84 -7.14
C ARG A 135 16.71 5.49 -6.03
N GLU A 136 16.95 4.76 -4.95
CA GLU A 136 17.85 5.19 -3.88
C GLU A 136 19.23 5.58 -4.45
N ALA A 137 19.77 6.70 -3.98
CA ALA A 137 21.08 7.22 -4.40
C ALA A 137 21.21 7.46 -5.93
N TYR A 138 20.13 7.82 -6.64
CA TYR A 138 20.15 8.07 -8.09
C TYR A 138 21.10 9.21 -8.53
N TRP A 139 21.53 10.07 -7.60
CA TRP A 139 22.49 11.14 -7.85
C TRP A 139 23.96 10.70 -7.77
N VAL A 140 24.24 9.46 -7.32
CA VAL A 140 25.62 8.95 -7.19
C VAL A 140 26.16 8.48 -8.54
N SER A 141 27.38 8.88 -8.89
CA SER A 141 28.06 8.36 -10.09
C SER A 141 28.29 6.85 -9.95
N ASN A 142 27.98 6.08 -11.00
CA ASN A 142 28.01 4.61 -10.96
C ASN A 142 27.14 4.04 -9.80
N ALA A 143 25.94 4.62 -9.61
CA ALA A 143 25.04 4.32 -8.49
C ALA A 143 24.80 2.83 -8.26
N GLU A 144 24.71 2.01 -9.33
CA GLU A 144 24.46 0.58 -9.18
C GLU A 144 25.63 -0.16 -8.50
N ALA A 145 26.86 0.11 -8.92
CA ALA A 145 28.04 -0.44 -8.26
C ALA A 145 28.15 0.06 -6.82
N TRP A 146 27.83 1.34 -6.58
CA TRP A 146 27.80 1.90 -5.23
C TRP A 146 26.77 1.18 -4.34
N ARG A 147 25.52 1.01 -4.80
CA ARG A 147 24.46 0.34 -4.04
C ARG A 147 24.82 -1.09 -3.69
N LYS A 148 25.41 -1.83 -4.64
CA LYS A 148 25.83 -3.23 -4.42
C LYS A 148 26.87 -3.38 -3.30
N VAL A 149 27.71 -2.37 -3.10
CA VAL A 149 28.76 -2.37 -2.07
C VAL A 149 28.28 -1.78 -0.74
N ASN A 150 27.42 -0.76 -0.78
CA ASN A 150 27.08 0.04 0.39
C ASN A 150 25.74 -0.33 1.05
N LEU A 151 24.85 -1.03 0.34
CA LEU A 151 23.52 -1.38 0.85
C LEU A 151 23.45 -2.89 1.14
N SER A 152 23.30 -3.24 2.41
CA SER A 152 23.20 -4.64 2.86
C SER A 152 21.97 -5.37 2.32
N TYR A 153 21.00 -4.63 1.80
CA TYR A 153 19.74 -5.11 1.23
C TYR A 153 19.71 -5.05 -0.30
N TRP A 154 20.83 -4.83 -0.99
CA TRP A 154 20.90 -5.00 -2.44
C TRP A 154 20.47 -6.43 -2.84
N PRO A 155 19.65 -6.63 -3.89
CA PRO A 155 19.17 -5.65 -4.89
C PRO A 155 17.86 -4.91 -4.51
N TYR A 156 17.30 -5.17 -3.33
CA TYR A 156 16.03 -4.62 -2.84
C TYR A 156 16.20 -3.26 -2.14
N TYR A 157 16.97 -2.39 -2.77
CA TYR A 157 17.14 -1.00 -2.36
C TYR A 157 15.93 -0.13 -2.70
N GLY A 158 15.89 1.08 -2.13
CA GLY A 158 14.77 2.01 -2.20
C GLY A 158 14.31 2.29 -3.62
N ARG A 159 13.01 2.06 -3.87
CA ARG A 159 12.35 2.46 -5.13
C ARG A 159 10.99 3.08 -4.87
N GLY A 160 10.61 4.01 -5.73
CA GLY A 160 9.26 4.55 -5.78
C GLY A 160 9.04 5.81 -4.95
N TYR A 161 7.76 6.18 -4.78
CA TYR A 161 7.35 7.41 -4.06
C TYR A 161 7.71 7.43 -2.58
N VAL A 162 8.05 6.27 -2.00
CA VAL A 162 8.27 6.11 -0.57
C VAL A 162 9.53 5.29 -0.24
N GLN A 163 10.39 5.06 -1.24
CA GLN A 163 11.62 4.28 -1.09
C GLN A 163 11.39 2.89 -0.47
N LEU A 164 10.60 2.04 -1.14
CA LEU A 164 10.39 0.65 -0.72
C LEU A 164 11.73 -0.10 -0.66
N THR A 165 12.08 -0.66 0.50
CA THR A 165 13.36 -1.34 0.77
C THR A 165 13.14 -2.72 1.37
N HIS A 166 14.15 -3.58 1.28
CA HIS A 166 14.20 -4.95 1.81
C HIS A 166 13.31 -5.98 1.11
N ASP A 167 13.84 -7.19 0.95
CA ASP A 167 13.20 -8.33 0.29
C ASP A 167 11.82 -8.67 0.86
N TYR A 168 11.64 -8.61 2.18
CA TYR A 168 10.37 -8.93 2.82
C TYR A 168 9.24 -7.96 2.43
N ASN A 169 9.54 -6.68 2.23
CA ASN A 169 8.57 -5.70 1.76
C ASN A 169 8.26 -5.92 0.28
N TYR A 170 9.29 -6.16 -0.53
CA TYR A 170 9.11 -6.53 -1.94
C TYR A 170 8.25 -7.80 -2.10
N LYS A 171 8.47 -8.81 -1.27
CA LYS A 171 7.67 -10.04 -1.23
C LYS A 171 6.23 -9.79 -0.81
N LEU A 172 6.00 -8.96 0.22
CA LEU A 172 4.66 -8.59 0.67
C LEU A 172 3.86 -7.95 -0.47
N TYR A 173 4.41 -6.87 -1.06
CA TYR A 173 3.75 -6.17 -2.14
C TYR A 173 3.67 -6.99 -3.42
N SER A 174 4.64 -7.86 -3.69
CA SER A 174 4.57 -8.82 -4.81
C SER A 174 3.32 -9.69 -4.72
N GLY A 175 3.02 -10.23 -3.52
CA GLY A 175 1.83 -11.06 -3.29
C GLY A 175 0.52 -10.30 -3.47
N ILE A 176 0.42 -9.11 -2.87
CA ILE A 176 -0.79 -8.26 -2.94
C ILE A 176 -1.03 -7.74 -4.36
N ILE A 177 0.03 -7.28 -5.03
CA ILE A 177 -0.07 -6.72 -6.38
C ILE A 177 -0.24 -7.84 -7.42
N GLY A 178 0.27 -9.05 -7.17
CA GLY A 178 0.32 -10.13 -8.16
C GLY A 178 1.31 -9.83 -9.29
N LEU A 179 2.44 -9.18 -8.96
CA LEU A 179 3.59 -8.98 -9.84
C LEU A 179 4.84 -9.48 -9.11
N ASP A 180 5.76 -10.13 -9.82
CA ASP A 180 7.00 -10.63 -9.21
C ASP A 180 8.03 -9.50 -9.04
N LEU A 181 7.87 -8.74 -7.95
CA LEU A 181 8.80 -7.67 -7.60
C LEU A 181 10.15 -8.20 -7.09
N LEU A 182 10.25 -9.49 -6.78
CA LEU A 182 11.52 -10.10 -6.37
C LEU A 182 12.38 -10.39 -7.61
N ALA A 183 11.77 -10.92 -8.67
CA ALA A 183 12.43 -11.12 -9.95
C ALA A 183 12.70 -9.80 -10.69
N ASP A 184 11.79 -8.83 -10.61
CA ASP A 184 11.97 -7.48 -11.18
C ASP A 184 11.72 -6.38 -10.13
N PRO A 185 12.73 -6.04 -9.30
CA PRO A 185 12.59 -4.97 -8.32
C PRO A 185 12.33 -3.60 -8.95
N ASP A 186 12.75 -3.37 -10.20
CA ASP A 186 12.56 -2.10 -10.90
C ASP A 186 11.08 -1.84 -11.26
N ALA A 187 10.23 -2.87 -11.26
CA ALA A 187 8.78 -2.68 -11.30
C ALA A 187 8.25 -1.78 -10.16
N GLY A 188 8.98 -1.69 -9.03
CA GLY A 188 8.71 -0.73 -7.96
C GLY A 188 8.73 0.75 -8.38
N LEU A 189 9.36 1.08 -9.51
CA LEU A 189 9.41 2.44 -10.07
C LEU A 189 8.25 2.76 -11.00
N ARG A 190 7.44 1.77 -11.37
CA ARG A 190 6.23 2.05 -12.14
C ARG A 190 5.29 2.90 -11.29
N HIS A 191 4.66 3.88 -11.94
CA HIS A 191 3.74 4.81 -11.27
C HIS A 191 2.63 4.08 -10.50
N ASP A 192 1.99 3.09 -11.12
CA ASP A 192 0.92 2.28 -10.54
C ASP A 192 1.36 1.50 -9.28
N VAL A 193 2.53 0.86 -9.34
CA VAL A 193 3.12 0.12 -8.21
C VAL A 193 3.53 1.08 -7.09
N SER A 194 4.29 2.13 -7.41
CA SER A 194 4.74 3.13 -6.44
C SER A 194 3.58 3.81 -5.71
N LEU A 195 2.51 4.15 -6.44
CA LEU A 195 1.33 4.80 -5.90
C LEU A 195 0.57 3.89 -4.93
N PHE A 196 0.35 2.64 -5.31
CA PHE A 196 -0.28 1.66 -4.44
C PHE A 196 0.52 1.45 -3.14
N VAL A 197 1.84 1.24 -3.26
CA VAL A 197 2.74 1.03 -2.12
C VAL A 197 2.71 2.22 -1.16
N LEU A 198 2.78 3.45 -1.67
CA LEU A 198 2.72 4.67 -0.87
C LEU A 198 1.45 4.70 0.00
N VAL A 199 0.29 4.63 -0.64
CA VAL A 199 -0.99 4.88 0.04
C VAL A 199 -1.39 3.70 0.91
N GLN A 200 -1.29 2.47 0.40
CA GLN A 200 -1.67 1.28 1.16
C GLN A 200 -0.76 1.13 2.38
N GLY A 201 0.56 1.32 2.21
CA GLY A 201 1.52 1.27 3.30
C GLY A 201 1.26 2.32 4.38
N MET A 202 0.84 3.54 3.99
CA MET A 202 0.41 4.57 4.97
C MET A 202 -0.88 4.19 5.69
N LYS A 203 -1.88 3.66 4.97
CA LYS A 203 -3.18 3.28 5.55
C LYS A 203 -3.03 2.19 6.60
N ILE A 204 -2.30 1.12 6.28
CA ILE A 204 -2.18 -0.04 7.19
C ILE A 204 -0.95 0.01 8.11
N GLY A 205 -0.10 1.04 7.98
CA GLY A 205 1.18 1.10 8.67
C GLY A 205 2.16 0.01 8.23
N GLY A 206 2.18 -0.31 6.93
CA GLY A 206 2.93 -1.43 6.36
C GLY A 206 4.45 -1.35 6.53
N PHE A 207 5.00 -0.15 6.73
CA PHE A 207 6.45 0.07 6.84
C PHE A 207 6.97 -0.05 8.29
N THR A 208 6.23 0.51 9.26
CA THR A 208 6.69 0.65 10.65
C THR A 208 5.69 0.14 11.70
N ARG A 209 4.59 -0.47 11.27
CA ARG A 209 3.41 -0.83 12.10
C ARG A 209 2.66 0.36 12.69
N LYS A 210 2.80 1.55 12.07
CA LYS A 210 2.12 2.77 12.53
C LYS A 210 1.31 3.36 11.36
N PRO A 211 -0.03 3.22 11.36
CA PRO A 211 -0.86 3.79 10.30
C PRO A 211 -0.93 5.31 10.41
N LEU A 212 -1.23 5.99 9.29
CA LEU A 212 -1.33 7.45 9.25
C LEU A 212 -2.43 7.99 10.18
N GLU A 213 -3.56 7.29 10.28
CA GLU A 213 -4.69 7.67 11.14
C GLU A 213 -4.35 7.74 12.63
N LYS A 214 -3.24 7.12 13.05
CA LYS A 214 -2.72 7.26 14.41
C LYS A 214 -2.27 8.70 14.73
N TYR A 215 -1.85 9.45 13.72
CA TYR A 215 -1.31 10.81 13.86
C TYR A 215 -2.16 11.87 13.19
N VAL A 216 -2.93 11.48 12.17
CA VAL A 216 -3.79 12.39 11.40
C VAL A 216 -5.18 11.78 11.28
N SER A 217 -6.08 12.22 12.15
CA SER A 217 -7.47 11.77 12.27
C SER A 217 -8.39 12.93 12.69
N PRO A 218 -9.73 12.77 12.67
CA PRO A 218 -10.64 13.86 13.00
C PRO A 218 -10.33 14.46 14.38
N GLY A 219 -10.03 15.76 14.42
CA GLY A 219 -9.68 16.47 15.66
C GLY A 219 -8.24 16.27 16.13
N HIS A 220 -7.39 15.53 15.41
CA HIS A 220 -6.00 15.31 15.76
C HIS A 220 -5.09 15.30 14.52
N VAL A 221 -4.22 16.32 14.40
CA VAL A 221 -3.28 16.44 13.28
C VAL A 221 -1.87 16.67 13.84
N ASP A 222 -1.02 15.66 13.71
CA ASP A 222 0.39 15.67 14.13
C ASP A 222 1.30 15.24 12.97
N PHE A 223 1.56 16.16 12.03
CA PHE A 223 2.43 15.89 10.89
C PHE A 223 3.87 15.57 11.28
N PHE A 224 4.36 16.10 12.40
CA PHE A 224 5.71 15.83 12.86
C PHE A 224 5.88 14.35 13.21
N ASN A 225 5.00 13.80 14.07
CA ASN A 225 5.06 12.39 14.42
C ASN A 225 4.55 11.47 13.31
N ALA A 226 3.80 11.97 12.32
CA ALA A 226 3.41 11.20 11.14
C ALA A 226 4.62 10.68 10.33
N ARG A 227 5.83 11.28 10.47
CA ARG A 227 7.06 10.71 9.85
C ARG A 227 7.31 9.25 10.25
N ARG A 228 6.82 8.88 11.43
CA ARG A 228 6.88 7.51 11.97
C ARG A 228 6.12 6.47 11.16
N VAL A 229 5.25 6.89 10.25
CA VAL A 229 4.53 5.99 9.32
C VAL A 229 5.50 5.39 8.29
N ILE A 230 6.51 6.15 7.86
CA ILE A 230 7.47 5.76 6.81
C ILE A 230 8.82 5.36 7.40
N ASN A 231 9.36 6.15 8.34
CA ASN A 231 10.69 5.95 8.90
C ASN A 231 10.71 6.38 10.39
N GLY A 232 11.87 6.71 10.97
CA GLY A 232 11.98 7.34 12.29
C GLY A 232 11.46 8.78 12.32
N LEU A 233 12.23 9.70 12.90
CA LEU A 233 11.94 11.14 12.87
C LEU A 233 12.90 11.93 11.97
N ASP A 234 13.70 11.23 11.17
CA ASP A 234 14.57 11.91 10.21
C ASP A 234 13.73 12.75 9.24
N LYS A 235 14.13 14.01 9.08
CA LYS A 235 13.44 15.05 8.29
C LYS A 235 11.99 15.35 8.71
N ALA A 236 11.56 14.92 9.91
CA ALA A 236 10.17 15.06 10.36
C ALA A 236 9.63 16.49 10.28
N GLN A 237 10.38 17.49 10.79
CA GLN A 237 9.94 18.89 10.74
C GLN A 237 9.80 19.39 9.29
N GLN A 238 10.76 19.06 8.41
CA GLN A 238 10.74 19.52 7.02
C GLN A 238 9.53 18.95 6.26
N ILE A 239 9.21 17.68 6.50
CA ILE A 239 8.04 17.03 5.89
C ILE A 239 6.74 17.58 6.50
N ALA A 240 6.73 17.88 7.80
CA ALA A 240 5.58 18.49 8.46
C ALA A 240 5.28 19.90 7.92
N ASP A 241 6.31 20.73 7.78
CA ASP A 241 6.19 22.06 7.18
C ASP A 241 5.70 21.96 5.73
N LEU A 242 6.21 20.99 4.96
CA LEU A 242 5.78 20.73 3.59
C LEU A 242 4.31 20.25 3.52
N ALA A 243 3.88 19.37 4.43
CA ALA A 243 2.49 18.93 4.53
C ALA A 243 1.55 20.12 4.77
N GLN A 244 1.96 21.09 5.58
CA GLN A 244 1.17 22.30 5.83
C GLN A 244 0.90 23.13 4.56
N THR A 245 1.77 23.04 3.54
CA THR A 245 1.56 23.72 2.24
C THR A 245 0.55 23.02 1.33
N TYR A 246 0.16 21.78 1.67
CA TYR A 246 -0.76 20.93 0.90
C TYR A 246 -2.17 20.82 1.51
N VAL A 247 -2.38 21.39 2.70
CA VAL A 247 -3.71 21.53 3.35
C VAL A 247 -4.50 22.63 2.65
#